data_AF-A0A7X4IZ81-F1
#
_entry.id   AF-A0A7X4IZ81-F1
#
_cell.length_a   1.000
_cell.length_b   1.000
_cell.length_c   1.000
_cell.angle_alpha   90.00
_cell.angle_beta   90.00
_cell.angle_gamma   90.00
#
_symmetry.space_group_name_H-M   'P 1'
#
loop_
_entity.id
_entity.type
_entity.pdbx_description
1 polymer ?
#
loop_
_entity_poly.entity_id
_entity_poly.type
_entity_poly.pdbx_seq_one_letter_code
_entity_poly.pdbx_strand_id
1 'polypeptide(L)'
;MRFTITAENDPAPKTPVTLLIEGVAIEPVTGGELSVTLPTKAAMDYAGPDDALYHPTGVKVSAIARWQLPAMAAGGRWKQRVTIPAMEKGYYRVAMSGATAGPPSDLGPFLIEEVYEQVWMFISDGRAQLTELFDPSVFPTGTRPVPGPILVRGLGRDAGDAAFAKPDTARRRYLYTSLSYYNGSEYVPAAGTRISGAYFPKRGGSGFNKETQTVPDNGINRWGCPGNNVTLKGSAIAQETEYITEAQWKLNAYWDAEKSECGDTIRVPASRYVYLPWYHLNESAENIQDHFGFERGRVKWRVRLTDESSYYTRWRDRITLNRRGYTSWWVAAHEYGHAIHNKALGGMWSTSNCNPHPVNKPTSYTCAFSEGFADYAGNIGAPDDWDYGDWETWSTRNTGTKGKIEGYIAALFHDLIDGGSETDDETEYDANYVATVFKTCRVRPLSGNWSDRNDVSDFVWCLENRVNVSVHRDKFPGIVTPIQAHETATKPDDWDADDIRSTWIKNVG
;
A
#
# COMPACT_ATOMS: atom_id res chain seq x y z
N MET A 1 -5.74 7.50 13.04
CA MET A 1 -4.91 7.93 14.22
C MET A 1 -3.44 7.55 14.01
N ARG A 2 -2.48 8.13 14.77
CA ARG A 2 -1.08 7.68 14.79
C ARG A 2 -0.79 6.89 16.07
N PHE A 3 -0.24 5.70 15.95
CA PHE A 3 0.08 4.87 17.10
C PHE A 3 1.58 4.65 17.26
N THR A 4 2.00 4.47 18.50
CA THR A 4 3.35 4.03 18.86
C THR A 4 3.25 2.86 19.85
N ILE A 5 4.19 1.93 19.75
CA ILE A 5 4.31 0.79 20.66
C ILE A 5 5.69 0.87 21.30
N THR A 6 5.73 0.95 22.63
CA THR A 6 6.98 0.99 23.40
C THR A 6 6.95 -0.08 24.49
N ALA A 7 8.12 -0.57 24.89
CA ALA A 7 8.23 -1.45 26.05
C ALA A 7 8.39 -0.61 27.32
N GLU A 8 7.63 -0.93 28.37
CA GLU A 8 7.81 -0.32 29.71
C GLU A 8 8.89 -1.03 30.53
N ASN A 9 9.23 -2.28 30.18
CA ASN A 9 10.30 -3.05 30.78
C ASN A 9 11.11 -3.77 29.70
N ASP A 10 12.40 -3.97 29.97
CA ASP A 10 13.30 -4.62 29.01
C ASP A 10 12.86 -6.06 28.72
N PRO A 11 12.67 -6.44 27.44
CA PRO A 11 12.39 -7.81 27.06
C PRO A 11 13.46 -8.83 27.51
N ALA A 12 13.18 -9.59 28.56
CA ALA A 12 14.09 -10.62 29.08
C ALA A 12 13.52 -12.04 28.87
N PRO A 13 14.39 -13.06 28.66
CA PRO A 13 13.93 -14.43 28.53
C PRO A 13 13.10 -14.87 29.74
N LYS A 14 11.98 -15.54 29.47
CA LYS A 14 11.05 -16.08 30.49
C LYS A 14 10.44 -15.03 31.43
N THR A 15 10.50 -13.75 31.04
CA THR A 15 9.88 -12.66 31.78
C THR A 15 8.77 -12.05 30.93
N PRO A 16 7.57 -11.78 31.49
CA PRO A 16 6.53 -11.06 30.79
C PRO A 16 7.00 -9.65 30.38
N VAL A 17 6.55 -9.18 29.22
CA VAL A 17 6.88 -7.84 28.70
C VAL A 17 5.61 -7.01 28.64
N THR A 18 5.60 -5.87 29.29
CA THR A 18 4.50 -4.91 29.20
C THR A 18 4.82 -3.91 28.11
N LEU A 19 3.92 -3.85 27.13
CA LEU A 19 3.96 -2.85 26.07
C LEU A 19 2.95 -1.75 26.37
N LEU A 20 3.40 -0.50 26.24
CA LEU A 20 2.56 0.68 26.20
C LEU A 20 2.22 0.99 24.74
N ILE A 21 0.92 1.09 24.46
CA ILE A 21 0.39 1.53 23.18
C ILE A 21 -0.14 2.93 23.39
N GLU A 22 0.39 3.89 22.64
CA GLU A 22 -0.07 5.28 22.65
C GLU A 22 -0.62 5.64 21.27
N GLY A 23 -1.88 6.06 21.23
CA GLY A 23 -2.53 6.60 20.04
C GLY A 23 -2.71 8.10 20.15
N VAL A 24 -2.43 8.83 19.07
CA VAL A 24 -2.71 10.26 18.92
C VAL A 24 -3.69 10.44 17.76
N ALA A 25 -4.83 11.06 18.06
CA ALA A 25 -5.80 11.46 17.05
C ALA A 25 -5.20 12.59 16.20
N ILE A 26 -5.02 12.37 14.90
CA ILE A 26 -4.58 13.44 13.98
C ILE A 26 -5.78 14.28 13.57
N GLU A 27 -6.91 13.61 13.36
CA GLU A 27 -8.23 14.19 13.12
C GLU A 27 -9.19 13.76 14.23
N PRO A 28 -10.36 14.40 14.37
CA PRO A 28 -11.36 13.94 15.32
C PRO A 28 -11.77 12.49 15.06
N VAL A 29 -11.87 11.70 16.13
CA VAL A 29 -12.30 10.29 16.13
C VAL A 29 -13.56 10.21 16.97
N THR A 30 -14.56 9.46 16.54
CA THR A 30 -15.77 9.18 17.34
C THR A 30 -15.82 7.78 17.92
N GLY A 31 -15.04 6.86 17.37
CA GLY A 31 -14.93 5.51 17.88
C GLY A 31 -13.95 4.67 17.09
N GLY A 32 -13.99 3.36 17.31
CA GLY A 32 -13.17 2.42 16.58
C GLY A 32 -12.84 1.20 17.41
N GLU A 33 -12.23 0.20 16.78
CA GLU A 33 -11.70 -0.96 17.48
C GLU A 33 -10.21 -1.09 17.19
N LEU A 34 -9.46 -1.40 18.24
CA LEU A 34 -8.06 -1.76 18.15
C LEU A 34 -7.86 -3.14 18.73
N SER A 35 -7.09 -3.97 18.04
CA SER A 35 -6.70 -5.30 18.48
C SER A 35 -5.19 -5.46 18.45
N VAL A 36 -4.67 -6.25 19.39
CA VAL A 36 -3.26 -6.65 19.42
C VAL A 36 -3.18 -8.15 19.31
N THR A 37 -2.29 -8.60 18.44
CA THR A 37 -2.05 -10.01 18.15
C THR A 37 -0.58 -10.34 18.40
N LEU A 38 -0.32 -11.61 18.70
CA LEU A 38 1.02 -12.18 18.76
C LEU A 38 1.15 -13.27 17.68
N PRO A 39 1.32 -12.89 16.40
CA PRO A 39 1.23 -13.86 15.31
C PRO A 39 2.27 -14.98 15.42
N THR A 40 3.48 -14.64 15.89
CA THR A 40 4.55 -15.62 16.10
C THR A 40 4.16 -16.62 17.20
N LYS A 41 3.59 -16.17 18.32
CA LYS A 41 3.13 -17.05 19.39
C LYS A 41 1.93 -17.90 18.95
N ALA A 42 0.96 -17.31 18.26
CA ALA A 42 -0.18 -18.05 17.74
C ALA A 42 0.27 -19.18 16.79
N ALA A 43 1.31 -18.93 15.99
CA ALA A 43 1.93 -19.96 15.18
C ALA A 43 2.64 -21.05 16.00
N MET A 44 3.19 -20.73 17.18
CA MET A 44 3.73 -21.75 18.09
C MET A 44 2.62 -22.58 18.73
N ASP A 45 1.59 -21.91 19.23
CA ASP A 45 0.49 -22.55 19.97
C ASP A 45 -0.29 -23.52 19.09
N TYR A 46 -0.51 -23.15 17.81
CA TYR A 46 -1.22 -24.01 16.88
C TYR A 46 -0.39 -25.24 16.47
N ALA A 47 0.92 -25.09 16.31
CA ALA A 47 1.78 -26.21 15.90
C ALA A 47 1.97 -27.27 16.98
N GLY A 48 1.71 -26.91 18.24
CA GLY A 48 1.93 -27.81 19.37
C GLY A 48 3.41 -27.96 19.75
N PRO A 49 3.73 -28.89 20.65
CA PRO A 49 5.05 -29.01 21.28
C PRO A 49 6.18 -29.51 20.36
N ASP A 50 5.87 -29.99 19.15
CA ASP A 50 6.80 -30.72 18.27
C ASP A 50 7.37 -29.88 17.09
N ASP A 51 7.54 -28.57 17.30
CA ASP A 51 8.41 -27.66 16.50
C ASP A 51 8.09 -27.42 15.01
N ALA A 52 6.99 -26.72 14.75
CA ALA A 52 6.94 -25.80 13.61
C ALA A 52 6.34 -24.47 14.07
N LEU A 53 6.78 -23.33 13.54
CA LEU A 53 6.01 -22.09 13.69
C LEU A 53 4.87 -22.12 12.67
N TYR A 54 3.77 -22.80 13.01
CA TYR A 54 2.68 -23.06 12.08
C TYR A 54 1.40 -22.32 12.48
N HIS A 55 0.94 -21.40 11.64
CA HIS A 55 -0.43 -20.87 11.62
C HIS A 55 -0.99 -20.98 10.19
N PRO A 56 -2.15 -21.61 9.95
CA PRO A 56 -2.67 -21.75 8.60
C PRO A 56 -2.92 -20.39 7.93
N THR A 57 -2.74 -20.34 6.61
CA THR A 57 -3.16 -19.21 5.80
C THR A 57 -4.69 -19.13 5.78
N GLY A 58 -5.25 -17.92 5.78
CA GLY A 58 -6.70 -17.71 5.84
C GLY A 58 -7.36 -18.06 7.18
N VAL A 59 -6.57 -18.35 8.22
CA VAL A 59 -7.08 -18.54 9.59
C VAL A 59 -6.71 -17.33 10.42
N LYS A 60 -7.71 -16.76 11.08
CA LYS A 60 -7.56 -15.60 11.96
C LYS A 60 -6.73 -15.94 13.20
N VAL A 61 -5.76 -15.08 13.49
CA VAL A 61 -4.97 -15.07 14.72
C VAL A 61 -5.81 -14.42 15.82
N SER A 62 -5.98 -15.13 16.93
CA SER A 62 -6.68 -14.58 18.10
C SER A 62 -5.96 -13.35 18.66
N ALA A 63 -6.72 -12.29 18.88
CA ALA A 63 -6.23 -11.10 19.58
C ALA A 63 -5.98 -11.42 21.06
N ILE A 64 -4.84 -10.97 21.57
CA ILE A 64 -4.48 -11.04 22.99
C ILE A 64 -5.05 -9.85 23.78
N ALA A 65 -5.40 -8.77 23.08
CA ALA A 65 -6.11 -7.63 23.63
C ALA A 65 -6.98 -7.00 22.56
N ARG A 66 -8.13 -6.47 22.98
CA ARG A 66 -9.04 -5.67 22.16
C ARG A 66 -9.53 -4.49 22.96
N TRP A 67 -9.64 -3.34 22.31
CA TRP A 67 -10.16 -2.14 22.93
C TRP A 67 -11.07 -1.41 21.96
N GLN A 68 -12.15 -0.86 22.51
CA GLN A 68 -12.92 0.17 21.84
C GLN A 68 -12.23 1.51 22.06
N LEU A 69 -12.01 2.24 20.98
CA LEU A 69 -11.43 3.58 21.02
C LEU A 69 -12.51 4.58 21.39
N PRO A 70 -12.27 5.47 22.35
CA PRO A 70 -13.23 6.51 22.70
C PRO A 70 -13.25 7.60 21.63
N ALA A 71 -14.32 8.40 21.63
CA ALA A 71 -14.31 9.66 20.90
C ALA A 71 -13.19 10.57 21.41
N MET A 72 -12.47 11.21 20.49
CA MET A 72 -11.33 12.09 20.77
C MET A 72 -11.32 13.24 19.77
N ALA A 73 -11.07 14.46 20.25
CA ALA A 73 -10.74 15.57 19.36
C ALA A 73 -9.36 15.37 18.70
N ALA A 74 -9.09 16.10 17.62
CA ALA A 74 -7.76 16.17 17.04
C ALA A 74 -6.71 16.58 18.10
N GLY A 75 -5.57 15.89 18.13
CA GLY A 75 -4.53 15.99 19.15
C GLY A 75 -4.81 15.19 20.44
N GLY A 76 -6.01 14.63 20.59
CA GLY A 76 -6.38 13.76 21.71
C GLY A 76 -5.48 12.53 21.79
N ARG A 77 -5.22 12.07 23.01
CA ARG A 77 -4.33 10.92 23.27
C ARG A 77 -5.07 9.79 23.95
N TRP A 78 -4.75 8.58 23.53
CA TRP A 78 -5.24 7.34 24.10
C TRP A 78 -4.05 6.46 24.48
N LYS A 79 -4.13 5.77 25.62
CA LYS A 79 -3.07 4.89 26.11
C LYS A 79 -3.64 3.61 26.66
N GLN A 80 -3.05 2.48 26.28
CA GLN A 80 -3.35 1.18 26.87
C GLN A 80 -2.08 0.37 27.09
N ARG A 81 -2.17 -0.59 28.00
CA ARG A 81 -1.10 -1.55 28.26
C ARG A 81 -1.54 -2.92 27.79
N VAL A 82 -0.59 -3.67 27.25
CA VAL A 82 -0.76 -5.10 26.96
C VAL A 82 0.45 -5.86 27.49
N THR A 83 0.17 -6.92 28.24
CA THR A 83 1.21 -7.81 28.74
C THR A 83 1.40 -8.96 27.77
N ILE A 84 2.59 -9.03 27.18
CA ILE A 84 3.06 -10.16 26.42
C ILE A 84 3.52 -11.24 27.41
N PRO A 85 3.07 -12.50 27.26
CA PRO A 85 3.47 -13.58 28.15
C PRO A 85 4.99 -13.79 28.11
N ALA A 86 5.52 -14.46 29.13
CA ALA A 86 6.92 -14.86 29.17
C ALA A 86 7.26 -15.73 27.94
N MET A 87 8.25 -15.29 27.16
CA MET A 87 8.71 -15.99 25.96
C MET A 87 10.17 -16.46 26.11
N GLU A 88 10.52 -17.53 25.41
CA GLU A 88 11.92 -17.98 25.29
C GLU A 88 12.75 -16.99 24.46
N LYS A 89 14.08 -17.17 24.43
CA LYS A 89 14.96 -16.40 23.55
C LYS A 89 14.53 -16.52 22.10
N GLY A 90 14.42 -15.42 21.38
CA GLY A 90 13.82 -15.42 20.05
C GLY A 90 13.52 -14.03 19.53
N TYR A 91 12.86 -13.97 18.37
CA TYR A 91 12.43 -12.73 17.75
C TYR A 91 10.95 -12.80 17.41
N TYR A 92 10.14 -12.10 18.18
CA TYR A 92 8.68 -12.24 18.14
C TYR A 92 8.04 -11.00 17.54
N ARG A 93 7.04 -11.20 16.68
CA ARG A 93 6.23 -10.10 16.16
C ARG A 93 5.09 -9.80 17.11
N VAL A 94 4.92 -8.51 17.41
CA VAL A 94 3.70 -7.95 17.99
C VAL A 94 3.07 -7.07 16.93
N ALA A 95 1.81 -7.34 16.61
CA ALA A 95 1.09 -6.59 15.60
C ALA A 95 -0.17 -5.99 16.22
N MET A 96 -0.40 -4.73 15.92
CA MET A 96 -1.57 -3.97 16.29
C MET A 96 -2.34 -3.63 15.02
N SER A 97 -3.62 -3.94 15.00
CA SER A 97 -4.49 -3.70 13.86
C SER A 97 -5.85 -3.19 14.34
N GLY A 98 -6.51 -2.37 13.55
CA GLY A 98 -7.80 -1.81 13.92
C GLY A 98 -8.38 -0.90 12.87
N ALA A 99 -9.50 -0.29 13.24
CA ALA A 99 -10.25 0.65 12.43
C ALA A 99 -10.66 1.81 13.34
N THR A 100 -10.41 3.05 12.93
CA THR A 100 -10.91 4.24 13.63
C THR A 100 -12.02 4.90 12.85
N ALA A 101 -13.12 5.24 13.51
CA ALA A 101 -14.23 6.00 12.92
C ALA A 101 -14.08 7.49 13.19
N GLY A 102 -14.18 8.32 12.16
CA GLY A 102 -14.33 9.78 12.28
C GLY A 102 -15.73 10.22 12.72
N PRO A 103 -15.96 11.51 13.00
CA PRO A 103 -17.31 12.04 13.21
C PRO A 103 -18.24 11.71 12.05
N PRO A 104 -19.53 11.43 12.33
CA PRO A 104 -20.53 11.37 11.27
C PRO A 104 -20.45 12.68 10.51
N SER A 105 -20.31 12.58 9.21
CA SER A 105 -20.51 13.72 8.33
C SER A 105 -21.96 13.72 7.87
N ASP A 106 -22.37 14.82 7.23
CA ASP A 106 -23.69 14.92 6.60
C ASP A 106 -23.88 13.87 5.45
N LEU A 107 -22.83 13.07 5.16
CA LEU A 107 -22.78 11.91 4.25
C LEU A 107 -23.32 10.61 4.86
N GLY A 108 -23.62 10.60 6.16
CA GLY A 108 -23.74 9.36 6.92
C GLY A 108 -22.43 8.98 7.60
N PRO A 109 -22.42 7.88 8.37
CA PRO A 109 -21.26 7.51 9.18
C PRO A 109 -20.13 6.96 8.29
N PHE A 110 -18.87 7.21 8.72
CA PHE A 110 -17.62 6.46 8.43
C PHE A 110 -16.53 7.14 7.58
N LEU A 111 -15.54 7.74 8.27
CA LEU A 111 -14.13 7.67 7.88
C LEU A 111 -13.53 6.50 8.65
N ILE A 112 -13.28 5.36 8.00
CA ILE A 112 -12.60 4.21 8.64
C ILE A 112 -11.12 4.29 8.27
N GLU A 113 -10.27 4.84 9.13
CA GLU A 113 -8.82 4.67 8.90
C GLU A 113 -8.44 3.26 9.37
N GLU A 114 -8.07 2.37 8.44
CA GLU A 114 -7.39 1.14 8.79
C GLU A 114 -6.04 1.45 9.44
N VAL A 115 -5.85 0.93 10.64
CA VAL A 115 -4.64 1.11 11.41
C VAL A 115 -3.89 -0.20 11.42
N TYR A 116 -2.61 -0.15 11.05
CA TYR A 116 -1.68 -1.24 11.28
C TYR A 116 -0.34 -0.71 11.80
N GLU A 117 0.07 -1.18 12.97
CA GLU A 117 1.42 -0.98 13.48
C GLU A 117 2.02 -2.33 13.88
N GLN A 118 3.34 -2.43 13.83
CA GLN A 118 4.04 -3.60 14.32
C GLN A 118 5.33 -3.21 15.02
N VAL A 119 5.72 -4.05 15.97
CA VAL A 119 7.07 -4.08 16.52
C VAL A 119 7.57 -5.51 16.54
N TRP A 120 8.87 -5.64 16.40
CA TRP A 120 9.59 -6.89 16.50
C TRP A 120 10.40 -6.85 17.79
N MET A 121 10.18 -7.85 18.64
CA MET A 121 10.79 -7.96 19.96
C MET A 121 11.84 -9.06 19.95
N PHE A 122 13.12 -8.65 19.93
CA PHE A 122 14.25 -9.56 20.07
C PHE A 122 14.57 -9.76 21.55
N ILE A 123 14.46 -11.01 22.00
CA ILE A 123 14.71 -11.45 23.37
C ILE A 123 15.98 -12.31 23.38
N SER A 124 17.00 -11.87 24.12
CA SER A 124 18.26 -12.60 24.32
C SER A 124 18.82 -12.42 25.74
N ASP A 125 19.90 -13.12 26.10
CA ASP A 125 20.50 -13.08 27.45
C ASP A 125 21.09 -11.71 27.86
N GLY A 126 21.36 -10.83 26.90
CA GLY A 126 22.02 -9.55 27.17
C GLY A 126 21.66 -8.42 26.21
N ARG A 127 20.66 -8.65 25.34
CA ARG A 127 20.07 -7.63 24.47
C ARG A 127 18.57 -7.85 24.40
N ALA A 128 17.84 -6.82 24.77
CA ALA A 128 16.42 -6.71 24.56
C ALA A 128 16.21 -5.55 23.61
N GLN A 129 15.64 -5.81 22.44
CA GLN A 129 15.44 -4.73 21.46
C GLN A 129 14.06 -4.82 20.86
N LEU A 130 13.35 -3.70 20.89
CA LEU A 130 12.21 -3.46 20.01
C LEU A 130 12.73 -2.78 18.74
N THR A 131 12.37 -3.34 17.61
CA THR A 131 12.63 -2.78 16.29
C THR A 131 11.32 -2.68 15.52
N GLU A 132 11.30 -1.85 14.48
CA GLU A 132 10.12 -1.69 13.63
C GLU A 132 10.01 -2.80 12.57
N LEU A 133 11.16 -3.38 12.23
CA LEU A 133 11.30 -4.40 11.18
C LEU A 133 12.11 -5.57 11.71
N PHE A 134 11.80 -6.75 11.14
CA PHE A 134 12.60 -7.94 11.37
C PHE A 134 14.04 -7.71 10.89
N ASP A 135 14.98 -7.75 11.82
CA ASP A 135 16.41 -7.58 11.57
C ASP A 135 17.13 -8.93 11.67
N PRO A 136 17.42 -9.63 10.56
CA PRO A 136 18.10 -10.91 10.61
C PRO A 136 19.57 -10.81 11.10
N SER A 137 20.16 -9.61 11.15
CA SER A 137 21.57 -9.42 11.53
C SER A 137 21.82 -9.57 13.04
N VAL A 138 20.79 -9.46 13.88
CA VAL A 138 20.91 -9.58 15.34
C VAL A 138 20.99 -11.03 15.82
N PHE A 139 20.72 -12.00 14.94
CA PHE A 139 20.79 -13.43 15.29
C PHE A 139 22.24 -13.89 15.52
N PRO A 140 22.49 -14.70 16.57
CA PRO A 140 23.82 -15.26 16.80
C PRO A 140 24.32 -16.09 15.61
N THR A 141 25.62 -16.05 15.34
CA THR A 141 26.27 -16.93 14.37
C THR A 141 25.92 -18.39 14.65
N GLY A 142 25.56 -19.15 13.61
CA GLY A 142 25.16 -20.55 13.75
C GLY A 142 23.67 -20.78 14.04
N THR A 143 22.85 -19.72 14.09
CA THR A 143 21.39 -19.83 14.27
C THR A 143 20.61 -19.50 12.98
N ARG A 144 19.37 -19.96 12.88
CA ARG A 144 18.46 -19.63 11.78
C ARG A 144 17.82 -18.25 12.05
N PRO A 145 17.98 -17.26 11.14
CA PRO A 145 17.40 -15.93 11.30
C PRO A 145 15.92 -15.95 10.91
N VAL A 146 15.09 -16.61 11.73
CA VAL A 146 13.65 -16.76 11.51
C VAL A 146 12.89 -16.19 12.71
N PRO A 147 11.65 -15.69 12.52
CA PRO A 147 10.78 -15.33 13.64
C PRO A 147 10.63 -16.48 14.63
N GLY A 148 10.33 -16.18 15.89
CA GLY A 148 10.12 -17.16 16.96
C GLY A 148 11.38 -17.49 17.75
N PRO A 149 11.38 -18.63 18.47
CA PRO A 149 12.52 -19.04 19.29
C PRO A 149 13.81 -19.17 18.48
N ILE A 150 14.97 -18.90 19.11
CA ILE A 150 16.27 -19.09 18.45
C ILE A 150 16.49 -20.57 18.15
N LEU A 151 16.67 -20.89 16.86
CA LEU A 151 16.95 -22.25 16.39
C LEU A 151 18.41 -22.37 15.94
N VAL A 152 19.12 -23.39 16.43
CA VAL A 152 20.48 -23.72 16.00
C VAL A 152 20.43 -24.38 14.61
N ARG A 153 21.32 -23.99 13.70
CA ARG A 153 21.44 -24.61 12.37
C ARG A 153 21.99 -26.04 12.49
N GLY A 154 21.44 -26.98 11.72
CA GLY A 154 22.01 -28.32 11.54
C GLY A 154 21.79 -29.30 12.70
N LEU A 155 21.11 -28.90 13.78
CA LEU A 155 20.44 -29.85 14.66
C LEU A 155 19.11 -30.19 13.99
N GLY A 156 19.08 -31.29 13.24
CA GLY A 156 17.82 -31.86 12.79
C GLY A 156 16.99 -32.14 14.04
N ARG A 157 15.99 -31.31 14.30
CA ARG A 157 14.87 -31.80 15.11
C ARG A 157 14.15 -32.78 14.21
N ASP A 158 13.83 -33.95 14.75
CA ASP A 158 12.88 -34.85 14.13
C ASP A 158 11.65 -33.99 13.80
N ALA A 159 11.43 -33.72 12.52
CA ALA A 159 10.28 -32.95 12.09
C ALA A 159 9.05 -33.71 12.56
N GLY A 160 8.43 -33.24 13.64
CA GLY A 160 7.10 -33.65 14.03
C GLY A 160 6.19 -33.36 12.85
N ASP A 161 5.40 -34.37 12.46
CA ASP A 161 4.58 -34.42 11.25
C ASP A 161 3.97 -33.05 10.89
N ALA A 162 4.52 -32.41 9.84
CA ALA A 162 3.98 -31.16 9.31
C ALA A 162 2.62 -31.42 8.64
N ALA A 163 1.55 -31.24 9.41
CA ALA A 163 0.18 -31.39 8.98
C ALA A 163 -0.28 -30.30 7.99
N PHE A 164 0.15 -30.38 6.73
CA PHE A 164 -0.69 -30.18 5.53
C PHE A 164 -0.45 -31.28 4.46
N ALA A 165 0.27 -32.34 4.83
CA ALA A 165 0.25 -33.60 4.12
C ALA A 165 -0.26 -34.69 5.07
N LYS A 166 -1.42 -35.31 4.75
CA LYS A 166 -1.58 -36.72 5.16
C LYS A 166 -0.32 -37.45 4.66
N PRO A 167 0.38 -38.23 5.51
CA PRO A 167 1.58 -38.93 5.11
C PRO A 167 1.21 -40.01 4.10
N ASP A 168 1.25 -39.65 2.83
CA ASP A 168 1.37 -40.62 1.76
C ASP A 168 2.86 -40.81 1.50
N THR A 169 3.32 -42.06 1.60
CA THR A 169 4.73 -42.45 1.56
C THR A 169 5.43 -42.08 0.24
N ALA A 170 4.67 -41.71 -0.79
CA ALA A 170 5.15 -41.10 -2.04
C ALA A 170 5.71 -39.67 -1.91
N ARG A 171 5.47 -38.96 -0.79
CA ARG A 171 5.74 -37.51 -0.62
C ARG A 171 7.15 -37.11 -0.18
N ARG A 172 8.02 -38.04 0.24
CA ARG A 172 9.43 -37.74 0.64
C ARG A 172 10.35 -37.31 -0.51
N ARG A 173 9.86 -37.28 -1.76
CA ARG A 173 10.62 -36.84 -2.95
C ARG A 173 10.65 -35.33 -3.13
N TYR A 174 9.77 -34.61 -2.45
CA TYR A 174 9.59 -33.17 -2.63
C TYR A 174 9.72 -32.44 -1.29
N LEU A 175 10.05 -31.17 -1.39
CA LEU A 175 9.99 -30.19 -0.32
C LEU A 175 9.00 -29.11 -0.76
N TYR A 176 8.22 -28.57 0.16
CA TYR A 176 7.32 -27.46 -0.12
C TYR A 176 7.79 -26.20 0.60
N THR A 177 7.48 -25.04 0.05
CA THR A 177 7.63 -23.76 0.76
C THR A 177 6.32 -23.00 0.74
N SER A 178 5.91 -22.44 1.87
CA SER A 178 4.76 -21.55 1.99
C SER A 178 5.25 -20.11 2.17
N LEU A 179 5.11 -19.26 1.16
CA LEU A 179 5.45 -17.84 1.26
C LEU A 179 4.20 -17.02 1.61
N SER A 180 4.20 -16.41 2.80
CA SER A 180 3.05 -15.65 3.30
C SER A 180 3.48 -14.44 4.12
N TYR A 181 2.70 -13.37 4.10
CA TYR A 181 2.83 -12.22 5.01
C TYR A 181 1.66 -12.20 5.99
N TYR A 182 1.70 -11.29 6.96
CA TYR A 182 0.60 -11.12 7.92
C TYR A 182 -0.13 -9.82 7.61
N ASN A 183 -1.43 -9.91 7.36
CA ASN A 183 -2.27 -8.76 6.97
C ASN A 183 -2.84 -7.98 8.17
N GLY A 184 -2.53 -8.38 9.40
CA GLY A 184 -3.03 -7.72 10.62
C GLY A 184 -4.01 -8.57 11.41
N SER A 185 -4.63 -9.55 10.76
CA SER A 185 -5.51 -10.53 11.42
C SER A 185 -5.14 -11.98 11.09
N GLU A 186 -4.51 -12.24 9.94
CA GLU A 186 -4.17 -13.60 9.49
C GLU A 186 -2.93 -13.62 8.60
N TYR A 187 -2.45 -14.82 8.30
CA TYR A 187 -1.43 -15.02 7.29
C TYR A 187 -2.07 -15.18 5.91
N VAL A 188 -1.56 -14.41 4.94
CA VAL A 188 -2.05 -14.39 3.55
C VAL A 188 -0.89 -14.76 2.61
N PRO A 189 -1.14 -15.57 1.56
CA PRO A 189 -0.15 -15.85 0.52
C PRO A 189 0.45 -14.59 -0.10
N ALA A 190 1.77 -14.58 -0.32
CA ALA A 190 2.44 -13.54 -1.08
C ALA A 190 2.46 -13.90 -2.58
N ALA A 191 1.27 -14.08 -3.16
CA ALA A 191 1.07 -14.55 -4.53
C ALA A 191 1.70 -13.61 -5.58
N GLY A 192 2.08 -14.15 -6.74
CA GLY A 192 2.71 -13.42 -7.84
C GLY A 192 4.19 -13.05 -7.63
N THR A 193 4.70 -13.13 -6.40
CA THR A 193 6.13 -12.89 -6.11
C THR A 193 7.01 -13.98 -6.69
N ARG A 194 8.31 -13.69 -6.85
CA ARG A 194 9.30 -14.66 -7.32
C ARG A 194 9.99 -15.31 -6.16
N ILE A 195 9.93 -16.63 -6.10
CA ILE A 195 10.72 -17.42 -5.16
C ILE A 195 11.77 -18.22 -5.92
N SER A 196 12.97 -18.28 -5.37
CA SER A 196 14.10 -19.00 -5.95
C SER A 196 14.74 -19.94 -4.95
N GLY A 197 15.31 -21.04 -5.43
CA GLY A 197 16.01 -22.04 -4.66
C GLY A 197 17.24 -22.53 -5.41
N ALA A 198 18.36 -22.73 -4.70
CA ALA A 198 19.58 -23.31 -5.24
C ALA A 198 20.18 -24.30 -4.24
N TYR A 199 20.83 -25.34 -4.76
CA TYR A 199 21.37 -26.44 -3.99
C TYR A 199 22.84 -26.15 -3.65
N PHE A 200 23.22 -26.30 -2.39
CA PHE A 200 24.56 -26.00 -1.88
C PHE A 200 25.19 -27.23 -1.21
N PRO A 201 26.42 -27.62 -1.54
CA PRO A 201 27.14 -28.65 -0.79
C PRO A 201 27.39 -28.22 0.67
N LYS A 202 27.15 -29.10 1.64
CA LYS A 202 27.36 -28.80 3.07
C LYS A 202 28.83 -28.50 3.42
N ARG A 203 29.79 -29.03 2.67
CA ARG A 203 31.24 -28.85 2.89
C ARG A 203 31.82 -27.55 2.30
N GLY A 204 30.95 -26.61 1.92
CA GLY A 204 31.35 -25.40 1.21
C GLY A 204 31.45 -25.65 -0.30
N GLY A 205 31.00 -24.69 -1.10
CA GLY A 205 30.91 -24.78 -2.55
C GLY A 205 29.92 -23.77 -3.12
N SER A 206 29.98 -23.53 -4.43
CA SER A 206 28.99 -22.71 -5.14
C SER A 206 27.63 -23.42 -5.22
N GLY A 207 26.56 -22.62 -5.27
CA GLY A 207 25.22 -23.14 -5.49
C GLY A 207 25.06 -23.68 -6.92
N PHE A 208 24.32 -24.76 -7.09
CA PHE A 208 24.00 -25.38 -8.38
C PHE A 208 22.48 -25.58 -8.53
N ASN A 209 22.03 -25.90 -9.75
CA ASN A 209 20.62 -26.16 -10.09
C ASN A 209 19.66 -25.08 -9.53
N LYS A 210 19.93 -23.81 -9.86
CA LYS A 210 19.07 -22.71 -9.45
C LYS A 210 17.72 -22.82 -10.17
N GLU A 211 16.66 -22.93 -9.39
CA GLU A 211 15.28 -22.93 -9.84
C GLU A 211 14.58 -21.65 -9.39
N THR A 212 13.63 -21.18 -10.18
CA THR A 212 12.83 -20.00 -9.89
C THR A 212 11.38 -20.28 -10.25
N GLN A 213 10.47 -19.92 -9.36
CA GLN A 213 9.02 -20.13 -9.51
C GLN A 213 8.29 -18.83 -9.15
N THR A 214 7.09 -18.67 -9.69
CA THR A 214 6.11 -17.69 -9.21
C THR A 214 5.33 -18.30 -8.05
N VAL A 215 5.09 -17.53 -7.01
CA VAL A 215 4.28 -17.98 -5.87
C VAL A 215 2.82 -18.03 -6.30
N PRO A 216 2.16 -19.21 -6.25
CA PRO A 216 0.75 -19.34 -6.63
C PRO A 216 -0.17 -18.75 -5.57
N ASP A 217 -1.47 -18.65 -5.88
CA ASP A 217 -2.49 -18.05 -5.01
C ASP A 217 -2.63 -18.75 -3.67
N ASN A 218 -2.35 -20.06 -3.60
CA ASN A 218 -2.34 -20.80 -2.34
C ASN A 218 -1.03 -20.61 -1.53
N GLY A 219 -0.05 -19.88 -2.07
CA GLY A 219 1.22 -19.56 -1.43
C GLY A 219 2.25 -20.69 -1.41
N ILE A 220 1.96 -21.86 -2.01
CA ILE A 220 2.77 -23.07 -1.87
C ILE A 220 3.55 -23.37 -3.14
N ASN A 221 4.87 -23.32 -3.04
CA ASN A 221 5.80 -23.77 -4.08
C ASN A 221 6.36 -25.16 -3.77
N ARG A 222 6.74 -25.90 -4.81
CA ARG A 222 7.24 -27.27 -4.71
C ARG A 222 8.65 -27.37 -5.26
N TRP A 223 9.54 -28.00 -4.51
CA TRP A 223 10.96 -28.17 -4.83
C TRP A 223 11.35 -29.64 -4.82
N GLY A 224 12.42 -29.99 -5.53
CA GLY A 224 13.07 -31.28 -5.40
C GLY A 224 13.71 -31.45 -4.01
N CYS A 225 13.58 -32.64 -3.42
CA CYS A 225 14.22 -32.95 -2.14
C CYS A 225 15.76 -32.89 -2.25
N PRO A 226 16.48 -32.14 -1.38
CA PRO A 226 17.94 -32.15 -1.37
C PRO A 226 18.52 -33.51 -0.94
N GLY A 227 19.72 -33.85 -1.44
CA GLY A 227 20.46 -35.04 -1.02
C GLY A 227 21.13 -34.92 0.36
N ASN A 228 21.66 -36.02 0.91
CA ASN A 228 22.24 -36.09 2.27
C ASN A 228 23.32 -35.01 2.56
N ASN A 229 24.10 -34.62 1.56
CA ASN A 229 25.22 -33.68 1.69
C ASN A 229 24.94 -32.32 1.05
N VAL A 230 23.66 -32.01 0.82
CA VAL A 230 23.20 -30.82 0.13
C VAL A 230 22.18 -30.09 1.00
N THR A 231 22.25 -28.77 1.01
CA THR A 231 21.22 -27.89 1.57
C THR A 231 20.58 -27.13 0.43
N LEU A 232 19.26 -27.17 0.34
CA LEU A 232 18.52 -26.28 -0.56
C LEU A 232 18.36 -24.94 0.15
N LYS A 233 18.79 -23.85 -0.49
CA LYS A 233 18.67 -22.50 0.06
C LYS A 233 17.97 -21.60 -0.94
N GLY A 234 17.10 -20.75 -0.46
CA GLY A 234 16.32 -19.90 -1.33
C GLY A 234 16.02 -18.54 -0.75
N SER A 235 15.48 -17.71 -1.62
CA SER A 235 14.92 -16.42 -1.25
C SER A 235 13.76 -16.04 -2.16
N ALA A 236 12.87 -15.18 -1.66
CA ALA A 236 11.83 -14.55 -2.46
C ALA A 236 12.13 -13.07 -2.70
N ILE A 237 11.65 -12.53 -3.81
CA ILE A 237 11.68 -11.10 -4.12
C ILE A 237 10.36 -10.67 -4.78
N ALA A 238 9.95 -9.43 -4.54
CA ALA A 238 8.94 -8.77 -5.37
C ALA A 238 9.49 -8.67 -6.81
N GLN A 239 8.67 -9.02 -7.80
CA GLN A 239 9.10 -9.03 -9.20
C GLN A 239 9.03 -7.65 -9.80
N GLU A 240 9.94 -7.34 -10.71
CA GLU A 240 9.65 -6.29 -11.68
C GLU A 240 8.50 -6.78 -12.56
N THR A 241 7.52 -5.92 -12.79
CA THR A 241 6.38 -6.19 -13.68
C THR A 241 6.45 -5.24 -14.86
N GLU A 242 5.46 -5.24 -15.74
CA GLU A 242 5.38 -4.24 -16.80
C GLU A 242 5.10 -2.82 -16.27
N TYR A 243 4.56 -2.71 -15.05
CA TYR A 243 4.17 -1.44 -14.43
C TYR A 243 5.15 -0.89 -13.40
N ILE A 244 5.88 -1.77 -12.69
CA ILE A 244 6.79 -1.36 -11.60
C ILE A 244 8.18 -1.99 -11.71
N THR A 245 9.20 -1.24 -11.32
CA THR A 245 10.61 -1.69 -11.25
C THR A 245 11.30 -1.25 -9.97
N GLU A 246 12.45 -1.84 -9.68
CA GLU A 246 13.38 -1.48 -8.61
C GLU A 246 12.75 -1.44 -7.20
N ALA A 247 12.51 -2.61 -6.58
CA ALA A 247 12.27 -2.65 -5.14
C ALA A 247 13.61 -2.46 -4.41
N GLN A 248 13.81 -1.34 -3.71
CA GLN A 248 15.00 -1.13 -2.84
C GLN A 248 15.15 -2.23 -1.76
N TRP A 249 14.10 -3.02 -1.55
CA TRP A 249 14.05 -4.07 -0.55
C TRP A 249 13.56 -5.34 -1.23
N LYS A 250 14.45 -6.34 -1.38
CA LYS A 250 14.03 -7.71 -1.63
C LYS A 250 13.07 -8.11 -0.50
N LEU A 251 12.07 -8.94 -0.78
CA LEU A 251 11.29 -9.56 0.30
C LEU A 251 12.33 -10.19 1.26
N ASN A 252 12.33 -9.81 2.55
CA ASN A 252 13.24 -10.42 3.53
C ASN A 252 12.72 -11.83 3.86
N ALA A 253 12.83 -12.71 2.87
CA ALA A 253 12.21 -14.01 2.81
C ALA A 253 13.27 -15.02 2.41
N TYR A 254 14.16 -15.34 3.35
CA TYR A 254 15.19 -16.37 3.18
C TYR A 254 14.72 -17.69 3.77
N TRP A 255 15.12 -18.79 3.15
CA TRP A 255 14.82 -20.12 3.66
C TRP A 255 15.94 -21.09 3.32
N ASP A 256 16.07 -22.13 4.15
CA ASP A 256 16.89 -23.28 3.86
C ASP A 256 16.18 -24.56 4.27
N ALA A 257 16.59 -25.67 3.64
CA ALA A 257 16.06 -26.99 3.91
C ALA A 257 17.11 -28.06 3.71
N GLU A 258 17.05 -29.07 4.56
CA GLU A 258 17.83 -30.30 4.49
C GLU A 258 16.95 -31.48 4.09
N LYS A 259 17.59 -32.63 3.82
CA LYS A 259 16.87 -33.84 3.40
C LYS A 259 15.87 -34.34 4.45
N SER A 260 16.16 -34.14 5.73
CA SER A 260 15.27 -34.54 6.83
C SER A 260 13.92 -33.82 6.77
N GLU A 261 13.86 -32.64 6.16
CA GLU A 261 12.66 -31.81 6.01
C GLU A 261 11.88 -32.16 4.72
N CYS A 262 12.26 -33.21 3.99
CA CYS A 262 11.55 -33.62 2.78
C CYS A 262 10.23 -34.33 3.09
N GLY A 263 9.17 -33.89 2.42
CA GLY A 263 7.78 -34.19 2.76
C GLY A 263 7.10 -33.04 3.51
N ASP A 264 7.89 -32.10 4.05
CA ASP A 264 7.38 -30.97 4.84
C ASP A 264 7.23 -29.69 4.02
N THR A 265 6.59 -28.71 4.65
CA THR A 265 6.41 -27.35 4.14
C THR A 265 7.20 -26.35 4.98
N ILE A 266 8.26 -25.78 4.39
CA ILE A 266 9.05 -24.70 5.00
C ILE A 266 8.30 -23.38 4.86
N ARG A 267 8.07 -22.71 5.98
CA ARG A 267 7.36 -21.42 5.99
C ARG A 267 8.33 -20.27 5.82
N VAL A 268 8.02 -19.39 4.90
CA VAL A 268 8.85 -18.25 4.55
C VAL A 268 8.04 -16.99 4.82
N PRO A 269 8.34 -16.22 5.88
CA PRO A 269 7.63 -14.99 6.16
C PRO A 269 8.05 -13.92 5.14
N ALA A 270 7.08 -13.37 4.42
CA ALA A 270 7.28 -12.24 3.54
C ALA A 270 7.15 -10.91 4.29
N SER A 271 8.03 -9.96 3.95
CA SER A 271 7.94 -8.58 4.45
C SER A 271 6.67 -7.89 3.94
N ARG A 272 5.68 -7.67 4.82
CA ARG A 272 4.45 -6.93 4.51
C ARG A 272 4.73 -5.58 3.83
N TYR A 273 5.68 -4.82 4.36
CA TYR A 273 6.07 -3.49 3.88
C TYR A 273 6.79 -3.50 2.52
N VAL A 274 7.01 -4.66 1.92
CA VAL A 274 7.51 -4.80 0.55
C VAL A 274 6.41 -5.40 -0.33
N TYR A 275 5.73 -6.44 0.16
CA TYR A 275 4.70 -7.13 -0.61
C TYR A 275 3.49 -6.25 -0.92
N LEU A 276 2.90 -5.60 0.08
CA LEU A 276 1.67 -4.81 -0.11
C LEU A 276 1.86 -3.66 -1.10
N PRO A 277 2.90 -2.81 -0.99
CA PRO A 277 3.17 -1.79 -1.99
C PRO A 277 3.34 -2.33 -3.39
N TRP A 278 4.06 -3.44 -3.53
CA TRP A 278 4.27 -4.08 -4.83
C TRP A 278 2.95 -4.56 -5.43
N TYR A 279 2.11 -5.20 -4.63
CA TYR A 279 0.79 -5.69 -5.04
C TYR A 279 -0.13 -4.52 -5.40
N HIS A 280 -0.35 -3.58 -4.49
CA HIS A 280 -1.22 -2.41 -4.73
C HIS A 280 -0.79 -1.61 -5.95
N LEU A 281 0.50 -1.30 -6.11
CA LEU A 281 0.98 -0.57 -7.28
C LEU A 281 0.80 -1.36 -8.59
N ASN A 282 0.87 -2.69 -8.56
CA ASN A 282 0.67 -3.51 -9.74
C ASN A 282 -0.80 -3.48 -10.17
N GLU A 283 -1.72 -3.75 -9.23
CA GLU A 283 -3.17 -3.74 -9.50
C GLU A 283 -3.66 -2.35 -9.91
N SER A 284 -3.24 -1.31 -9.18
CA SER A 284 -3.64 0.06 -9.48
C SER A 284 -3.11 0.54 -10.83
N ALA A 285 -1.90 0.14 -11.21
CA ALA A 285 -1.37 0.50 -12.52
C ALA A 285 -2.17 -0.12 -13.67
N GLU A 286 -2.60 -1.37 -13.52
CA GLU A 286 -3.46 -2.04 -14.50
C GLU A 286 -4.80 -1.31 -14.61
N ASN A 287 -5.52 -1.17 -13.49
CA ASN A 287 -6.82 -0.50 -13.43
C ASN A 287 -6.78 0.93 -14.00
N ILE A 288 -5.80 1.74 -13.60
CA ILE A 288 -5.69 3.14 -14.04
C ILE A 288 -5.39 3.23 -15.54
N GLN A 289 -4.49 2.39 -16.06
CA GLN A 289 -4.13 2.45 -17.48
C GLN A 289 -5.24 1.91 -18.37
N ASP A 290 -5.95 0.87 -17.94
CA ASP A 290 -7.10 0.32 -18.65
C ASP A 290 -8.25 1.33 -18.70
N HIS A 291 -8.53 1.99 -17.57
CA HIS A 291 -9.57 3.03 -17.49
C HIS A 291 -9.28 4.20 -18.45
N PHE A 292 -8.06 4.74 -18.44
CA PHE A 292 -7.71 5.87 -19.30
C PHE A 292 -7.35 5.48 -20.74
N GLY A 293 -7.06 4.22 -21.01
CA GLY A 293 -6.52 3.76 -22.30
C GLY A 293 -5.13 4.33 -22.64
N PHE A 294 -4.30 4.61 -21.64
CA PHE A 294 -2.96 5.18 -21.82
C PHE A 294 -1.88 4.39 -21.08
N GLU A 295 -0.95 3.81 -21.82
CA GLU A 295 0.22 3.15 -21.24
C GLU A 295 1.31 4.16 -20.83
N ARG A 296 1.94 3.90 -19.68
CA ARG A 296 3.05 4.72 -19.12
C ARG A 296 4.40 3.97 -19.11
N GLY A 297 4.38 2.63 -19.06
CA GLY A 297 5.54 1.77 -18.79
C GLY A 297 5.88 1.66 -17.30
N ARG A 298 7.14 1.33 -16.94
CA ARG A 298 7.55 1.02 -15.55
C ARG A 298 7.84 2.24 -14.67
N VAL A 299 7.36 2.27 -13.42
CA VAL A 299 7.71 3.27 -12.40
C VAL A 299 8.64 2.68 -11.35
N LYS A 300 9.62 3.45 -10.86
CA LYS A 300 10.42 3.04 -9.70
C LYS A 300 9.61 3.23 -8.42
N TRP A 301 9.80 2.38 -7.43
CA TRP A 301 9.15 2.57 -6.13
C TRP A 301 10.05 2.20 -4.95
N ARG A 302 9.69 2.67 -3.76
CA ARG A 302 10.34 2.27 -2.51
C ARG A 302 9.46 2.58 -1.32
N VAL A 303 9.77 1.95 -0.19
CA VAL A 303 9.24 2.33 1.11
C VAL A 303 10.31 3.07 1.92
N ARG A 304 9.88 4.16 2.56
CA ARG A 304 10.65 4.93 3.54
C ARG A 304 9.80 5.20 4.76
N LEU A 305 9.88 4.31 5.75
CA LEU A 305 9.06 4.36 6.97
C LEU A 305 9.30 5.61 7.84
N THR A 306 10.40 6.32 7.60
CA THR A 306 10.77 7.56 8.30
C THR A 306 10.22 8.83 7.66
N ASP A 307 9.77 8.77 6.40
CA ASP A 307 9.24 9.94 5.70
C ASP A 307 7.85 10.29 6.28
N GLU A 308 7.51 11.58 6.32
CA GLU A 308 6.23 12.05 6.90
C GLU A 308 5.05 11.82 5.96
N SER A 309 5.29 11.82 4.65
CA SER A 309 4.28 11.64 3.59
C SER A 309 4.73 10.60 2.56
N SER A 310 3.76 10.01 1.88
CA SER A 310 4.00 9.37 0.58
C SER A 310 4.10 10.46 -0.49
N TYR A 311 4.85 10.17 -1.57
CA TYR A 311 4.97 11.09 -2.69
C TYR A 311 5.58 10.44 -3.94
N TYR A 312 5.18 10.94 -5.10
CA TYR A 312 5.85 10.74 -6.37
C TYR A 312 6.90 11.84 -6.65
N THR A 313 8.09 11.43 -7.11
CA THR A 313 9.17 12.34 -7.50
C THR A 313 9.34 12.39 -9.02
N ARG A 314 8.89 13.48 -9.66
CA ARG A 314 8.90 13.69 -11.11
C ARG A 314 10.23 13.39 -11.80
N TRP A 315 11.32 14.03 -11.37
CA TRP A 315 12.63 13.94 -12.02
C TRP A 315 13.38 12.62 -11.75
N ARG A 316 12.92 11.83 -10.77
CA ARG A 316 13.47 10.49 -10.49
C ARG A 316 12.57 9.37 -10.98
N ASP A 317 11.38 9.72 -11.49
CA ASP A 317 10.32 8.80 -11.85
C ASP A 317 10.10 7.72 -10.78
N ARG A 318 9.85 8.18 -9.54
CA ARG A 318 9.83 7.29 -8.38
C ARG A 318 8.76 7.62 -7.37
N ILE A 319 7.97 6.61 -7.02
CA ILE A 319 7.02 6.61 -5.90
C ILE A 319 7.78 6.28 -4.59
N THR A 320 7.52 7.04 -3.54
CA THR A 320 8.01 6.75 -2.19
C THR A 320 6.80 6.64 -1.27
N LEU A 321 6.62 5.49 -0.64
CA LEU A 321 5.53 5.27 0.31
C LEU A 321 6.08 5.33 1.74
N ASN A 322 5.40 6.08 2.61
CA ASN A 322 5.77 6.18 4.02
C ASN A 322 5.18 5.03 4.85
N ARG A 323 5.23 5.15 6.18
CA ARG A 323 4.66 4.16 7.12
C ARG A 323 3.18 3.89 6.93
N ARG A 324 2.38 4.88 6.52
CA ARG A 324 0.93 4.74 6.35
C ARG A 324 0.57 4.36 4.92
N GLY A 325 1.20 5.02 3.96
CA GLY A 325 0.93 4.80 2.55
C GLY A 325 1.33 3.40 2.08
N TYR A 326 2.28 2.71 2.72
CA TYR A 326 2.63 1.35 2.28
C TYR A 326 1.50 0.34 2.50
N THR A 327 0.57 0.60 3.44
CA THR A 327 -0.57 -0.28 3.71
C THR A 327 -1.85 0.13 2.99
N SER A 328 -1.97 1.37 2.56
CA SER A 328 -3.15 1.86 1.83
C SER A 328 -3.03 1.51 0.35
N TRP A 329 -4.09 0.96 -0.22
CA TRP A 329 -4.17 0.70 -1.66
C TRP A 329 -4.43 2.00 -2.39
N TRP A 330 -5.39 2.79 -1.91
CA TRP A 330 -5.70 4.10 -2.47
C TRP A 330 -4.48 5.04 -2.51
N VAL A 331 -3.66 5.11 -1.47
CA VAL A 331 -2.44 5.95 -1.50
C VAL A 331 -1.47 5.45 -2.57
N ALA A 332 -1.31 4.14 -2.75
CA ALA A 332 -0.47 3.62 -3.82
C ALA A 332 -1.01 3.99 -5.21
N ALA A 333 -2.33 3.92 -5.39
CA ALA A 333 -3.04 4.33 -6.60
C ALA A 333 -2.89 5.85 -6.86
N HIS A 334 -3.08 6.69 -5.85
CA HIS A 334 -2.90 8.15 -5.91
C HIS A 334 -1.48 8.50 -6.38
N GLU A 335 -0.45 7.91 -5.76
CA GLU A 335 0.94 8.16 -6.17
C GLU A 335 1.25 7.65 -7.58
N TYR A 336 0.57 6.59 -8.02
CA TYR A 336 0.63 6.14 -9.41
C TYR A 336 -0.10 7.10 -10.36
N GLY A 337 -1.19 7.74 -9.92
CA GLY A 337 -1.88 8.84 -10.59
C GLY A 337 -0.92 9.97 -10.97
N HIS A 338 -0.11 10.43 -10.03
CA HIS A 338 0.99 11.37 -10.33
C HIS A 338 1.98 10.79 -11.37
N ALA A 339 2.34 9.51 -11.24
CA ALA A 339 3.28 8.88 -12.16
C ALA A 339 2.74 8.79 -13.62
N ILE A 340 1.47 8.45 -13.82
CA ILE A 340 0.83 8.39 -15.15
C ILE A 340 0.60 9.79 -15.71
N HIS A 341 0.20 10.75 -14.88
CA HIS A 341 0.10 12.16 -15.25
C HIS A 341 1.42 12.65 -15.86
N ASN A 342 2.53 12.37 -15.18
CA ASN A 342 3.84 12.84 -15.61
C ASN A 342 4.36 12.23 -16.92
N LYS A 343 4.07 10.96 -17.21
CA LYS A 343 4.70 10.24 -18.33
C LYS A 343 3.79 9.94 -19.50
N ALA A 344 2.52 9.64 -19.25
CA ALA A 344 1.58 9.24 -20.29
C ALA A 344 0.61 10.35 -20.69
N LEU A 345 0.30 11.26 -19.76
CA LEU A 345 -0.78 12.24 -19.91
C LEU A 345 -0.28 13.69 -20.02
N GLY A 346 0.79 13.92 -20.79
CA GLY A 346 1.20 15.29 -21.17
C GLY A 346 2.09 16.01 -20.16
N GLY A 347 2.46 15.37 -19.04
CA GLY A 347 3.47 15.88 -18.12
C GLY A 347 2.91 16.66 -16.94
N MET A 348 3.52 16.46 -15.77
CA MET A 348 3.21 17.22 -14.55
C MET A 348 4.06 18.49 -14.47
N TRP A 349 3.52 19.57 -13.94
CA TRP A 349 4.24 20.83 -13.77
C TRP A 349 5.14 20.85 -12.54
N SER A 350 6.17 21.69 -12.61
CA SER A 350 7.09 21.96 -11.52
C SER A 350 6.42 22.88 -10.51
N THR A 351 5.70 22.33 -9.56
CA THR A 351 5.16 23.09 -8.43
C THR A 351 6.15 23.03 -7.26
N SER A 352 6.68 24.19 -6.86
CA SER A 352 7.62 24.28 -5.74
C SER A 352 6.99 24.06 -4.35
N ASN A 353 5.65 23.96 -4.26
CA ASN A 353 4.90 23.96 -3.01
C ASN A 353 3.88 22.81 -2.84
N CYS A 354 3.94 21.73 -3.63
CA CYS A 354 3.01 20.59 -3.48
C CYS A 354 3.47 19.51 -2.51
N ASN A 355 4.59 19.66 -1.79
CA ASN A 355 5.05 18.61 -0.88
C ASN A 355 5.94 19.14 0.26
N PRO A 356 5.63 18.85 1.55
CA PRO A 356 4.45 18.15 2.06
C PRO A 356 3.22 19.04 2.10
N HIS A 357 2.10 18.57 1.55
CA HIS A 357 0.81 19.24 1.64
C HIS A 357 -0.17 18.35 2.43
N PRO A 358 -0.79 18.85 3.50
CA PRO A 358 -2.02 18.25 4.00
C PRO A 358 -3.17 18.68 3.10
N VAL A 359 -4.10 17.76 2.81
CA VAL A 359 -5.33 17.90 2.00
C VAL A 359 -6.16 19.16 2.31
N ASN A 360 -5.88 19.84 3.44
CA ASN A 360 -6.59 21.02 3.93
C ASN A 360 -5.84 22.37 3.81
N LYS A 361 -4.68 22.46 3.13
CA LYS A 361 -3.91 23.71 3.01
C LYS A 361 -3.91 24.30 1.60
N PRO A 362 -3.95 25.65 1.47
CA PRO A 362 -3.98 26.31 0.17
C PRO A 362 -2.72 26.06 -0.66
N THR A 363 -2.93 25.46 -1.82
CA THR A 363 -1.94 25.34 -2.89
C THR A 363 -2.45 26.10 -4.13
N SER A 364 -1.61 26.30 -5.16
CA SER A 364 -2.03 26.96 -6.40
C SER A 364 -3.01 26.08 -7.19
N TYR A 365 -3.81 26.66 -8.11
CA TYR A 365 -4.68 25.88 -9.02
C TYR A 365 -3.94 24.75 -9.75
N THR A 366 -2.68 24.96 -10.15
CA THR A 366 -1.79 23.92 -10.70
C THR A 366 -1.57 22.75 -9.74
N CYS A 367 -1.36 23.04 -8.45
CA CYS A 367 -1.13 22.02 -7.46
C CYS A 367 -2.40 21.22 -7.21
N ALA A 368 -3.50 21.94 -6.98
CA ALA A 368 -4.80 21.34 -6.78
C ALA A 368 -5.22 20.45 -7.96
N PHE A 369 -4.89 20.86 -9.17
CA PHE A 369 -5.15 20.09 -10.37
C PHE A 369 -4.33 18.81 -10.46
N SER A 370 -3.07 18.84 -10.01
CA SER A 370 -2.24 17.65 -9.96
C SER A 370 -2.71 16.67 -8.89
N GLU A 371 -3.02 17.14 -7.69
CA GLU A 371 -3.45 16.32 -6.55
C GLU A 371 -4.88 15.80 -6.77
N GLY A 372 -5.82 16.63 -7.23
CA GLY A 372 -7.18 16.20 -7.54
C GLY A 372 -7.26 15.16 -8.66
N PHE A 373 -6.41 15.26 -9.69
CA PHE A 373 -6.27 14.18 -10.68
C PHE A 373 -5.74 12.89 -10.05
N ALA A 374 -4.76 12.99 -9.14
CA ALA A 374 -4.22 11.84 -8.44
C ALA A 374 -5.24 11.22 -7.47
N ASP A 375 -6.09 12.02 -6.84
CA ASP A 375 -7.21 11.53 -6.01
C ASP A 375 -8.22 10.74 -6.84
N TYR A 376 -8.61 11.26 -8.00
CA TYR A 376 -9.46 10.54 -8.95
C TYR A 376 -8.81 9.22 -9.40
N ALA A 377 -7.54 9.25 -9.80
CA ALA A 377 -6.80 8.03 -10.14
C ALA A 377 -6.67 7.07 -8.95
N GLY A 378 -6.64 7.58 -7.73
CA GLY A 378 -6.70 6.82 -6.48
C GLY A 378 -7.96 5.96 -6.41
N ASN A 379 -9.12 6.55 -6.70
CA ASN A 379 -10.41 5.84 -6.71
C ASN A 379 -10.47 4.77 -7.78
N ILE A 380 -10.04 5.10 -9.01
CA ILE A 380 -10.00 4.15 -10.13
C ILE A 380 -9.04 3.00 -9.85
N GLY A 381 -7.87 3.31 -9.29
CA GLY A 381 -6.83 2.32 -9.04
C GLY A 381 -7.09 1.43 -7.82
N ALA A 382 -8.01 1.80 -6.94
CA ALA A 382 -8.33 1.08 -5.71
C ALA A 382 -9.86 1.07 -5.46
N PRO A 383 -10.64 0.47 -6.36
CA PRO A 383 -12.12 0.58 -6.34
C PRO A 383 -12.75 -0.08 -5.11
N ASP A 384 -12.08 -1.09 -4.53
CA ASP A 384 -12.52 -1.77 -3.32
C ASP A 384 -12.05 -1.07 -2.02
N ASP A 385 -11.21 -0.03 -2.14
CA ASP A 385 -10.73 0.80 -1.03
C ASP A 385 -11.68 2.01 -0.87
N TRP A 386 -12.88 1.72 -0.34
CA TRP A 386 -14.04 2.64 -0.27
C TRP A 386 -13.76 3.93 0.55
N ASP A 387 -12.64 3.99 1.29
CA ASP A 387 -12.28 5.12 2.15
C ASP A 387 -12.24 6.49 1.44
N TYR A 388 -12.21 6.50 0.10
CA TYR A 388 -12.11 7.70 -0.74
C TYR A 388 -13.10 7.73 -1.93
N GLY A 389 -14.05 6.79 -1.99
CA GLY A 389 -14.85 6.48 -3.20
C GLY A 389 -15.87 7.52 -3.67
N ASP A 390 -16.16 8.58 -2.91
CA ASP A 390 -17.27 9.50 -3.19
C ASP A 390 -16.79 10.97 -3.17
N TRP A 391 -16.04 11.36 -4.21
CA TRP A 391 -15.62 12.76 -4.40
C TRP A 391 -16.74 13.64 -4.98
N GLU A 392 -17.70 13.04 -5.69
CA GLU A 392 -18.86 13.74 -6.29
C GLU A 392 -19.68 14.49 -5.22
N THR A 393 -19.89 13.85 -4.07
CA THR A 393 -20.59 14.48 -2.95
C THR A 393 -19.72 15.44 -2.12
N TRP A 394 -18.39 15.43 -2.29
CA TRP A 394 -17.45 16.29 -1.57
C TRP A 394 -17.61 17.77 -1.94
N SER A 395 -18.08 18.03 -3.17
CA SER A 395 -18.39 19.36 -3.74
C SER A 395 -19.23 20.24 -2.78
N THR A 396 -20.18 19.63 -2.08
CA THR A 396 -21.20 20.33 -1.28
C THR A 396 -20.94 20.38 0.23
N ARG A 397 -19.90 19.74 0.79
CA ARG A 397 -19.96 19.22 2.18
C ARG A 397 -18.83 19.61 3.16
N ASN A 398 -18.00 20.63 2.89
CA ASN A 398 -17.01 21.12 3.87
C ASN A 398 -16.96 22.65 3.98
N THR A 399 -16.94 23.20 5.21
CA THR A 399 -16.98 24.67 5.46
C THR A 399 -15.60 25.34 5.51
N GLY A 400 -14.52 24.59 5.31
CA GLY A 400 -13.15 25.12 5.19
C GLY A 400 -12.74 25.31 3.72
N THR A 401 -12.58 26.55 3.26
CA THR A 401 -12.57 26.95 1.84
C THR A 401 -11.41 26.44 0.95
N LYS A 402 -10.42 25.69 1.48
CA LYS A 402 -9.09 25.60 0.84
C LYS A 402 -8.55 24.19 0.56
N GLY A 403 -9.00 23.17 1.28
CA GLY A 403 -8.84 21.76 0.86
C GLY A 403 -9.87 21.30 -0.18
N LYS A 404 -10.74 22.23 -0.61
CA LYS A 404 -11.88 21.97 -1.47
C LYS A 404 -11.50 21.67 -2.91
N ILE A 405 -10.47 22.34 -3.40
CA ILE A 405 -10.22 22.40 -4.84
C ILE A 405 -9.66 21.09 -5.42
N GLU A 406 -8.94 20.30 -4.63
CA GLU A 406 -8.42 18.99 -5.05
C GLU A 406 -9.57 17.99 -5.20
N GLY A 407 -10.39 17.85 -4.16
CA GLY A 407 -11.61 17.02 -4.22
C GLY A 407 -12.61 17.50 -5.28
N TYR A 408 -12.74 18.80 -5.51
CA TYR A 408 -13.59 19.33 -6.59
C TYR A 408 -13.06 19.00 -7.98
N ILE A 409 -11.75 18.93 -8.14
CA ILE A 409 -11.12 18.49 -9.39
C ILE A 409 -11.31 16.98 -9.55
N ALA A 410 -11.19 16.19 -8.49
CA ALA A 410 -11.50 14.76 -8.53
C ALA A 410 -12.96 14.50 -8.90
N ALA A 411 -13.89 15.24 -8.30
CA ALA A 411 -15.32 15.23 -8.62
C ALA A 411 -15.58 15.60 -10.08
N LEU A 412 -14.94 16.66 -10.60
CA LEU A 412 -15.01 17.01 -12.01
C LEU A 412 -14.64 15.82 -12.93
N PHE A 413 -13.65 15.00 -12.57
CA PHE A 413 -13.31 13.83 -13.38
C PHE A 413 -14.33 12.70 -13.27
N HIS A 414 -15.01 12.52 -12.13
CA HIS A 414 -16.13 11.58 -11.98
C HIS A 414 -17.33 12.04 -12.80
N ASP A 415 -17.85 13.25 -12.55
CA ASP A 415 -19.01 13.81 -13.27
C ASP A 415 -18.80 13.90 -14.79
N LEU A 416 -17.55 13.95 -15.28
CA LEU A 416 -17.24 13.93 -16.71
C LEU A 416 -17.33 12.53 -17.34
N ILE A 417 -17.19 11.46 -16.55
CA ILE A 417 -16.89 10.11 -17.02
C ILE A 417 -17.94 9.07 -16.63
N ASP A 418 -18.52 9.12 -15.43
CA ASP A 418 -19.27 8.00 -14.87
C ASP A 418 -20.80 8.08 -15.02
N GLY A 419 -21.34 9.21 -15.48
CA GLY A 419 -22.74 9.34 -15.91
C GLY A 419 -23.81 8.98 -14.89
N GLY A 420 -23.46 8.75 -13.63
CA GLY A 420 -24.46 8.56 -12.59
C GLY A 420 -24.06 7.83 -11.31
N SER A 421 -24.19 8.58 -10.22
CA SER A 421 -25.02 8.16 -9.08
C SER A 421 -26.05 9.22 -8.64
N GLU A 422 -25.99 10.44 -9.21
CA GLU A 422 -26.85 11.58 -8.90
C GLU A 422 -27.79 11.90 -10.09
N THR A 423 -28.93 12.59 -9.87
CA THR A 423 -29.90 12.91 -10.94
C THR A 423 -29.50 14.08 -11.84
N ASP A 424 -28.33 14.67 -11.59
CA ASP A 424 -27.99 16.03 -12.02
C ASP A 424 -26.64 16.09 -12.78
N ASP A 425 -26.11 14.95 -13.23
CA ASP A 425 -24.90 14.90 -14.07
C ASP A 425 -25.27 15.11 -15.54
N GLU A 426 -24.72 16.16 -16.14
CA GLU A 426 -25.03 16.54 -17.52
C GLU A 426 -24.11 15.83 -18.54
N THR A 427 -23.11 15.05 -18.07
CA THR A 427 -22.07 14.44 -18.91
C THR A 427 -21.76 12.99 -18.53
N GLU A 428 -21.48 12.15 -19.53
CA GLU A 428 -20.99 10.76 -19.37
C GLU A 428 -20.05 10.43 -20.54
N TYR A 429 -18.82 10.97 -20.51
CA TYR A 429 -17.88 10.76 -21.59
C TYR A 429 -16.95 9.58 -21.35
N ASP A 430 -16.54 8.90 -22.42
CA ASP A 430 -15.48 7.89 -22.34
C ASP A 430 -14.23 8.46 -21.63
N ALA A 431 -13.74 7.73 -20.63
CA ALA A 431 -12.53 8.10 -19.88
C ALA A 431 -11.32 8.37 -20.80
N ASN A 432 -11.23 7.63 -21.92
CA ASN A 432 -10.20 7.85 -22.93
C ASN A 432 -10.33 9.20 -23.64
N TYR A 433 -11.56 9.69 -23.90
CA TYR A 433 -11.78 11.02 -24.47
C TYR A 433 -11.27 12.10 -23.51
N VAL A 434 -11.72 12.06 -22.26
CA VAL A 434 -11.33 13.03 -21.22
C VAL A 434 -9.82 13.00 -20.99
N ALA A 435 -9.22 11.81 -20.90
CA ALA A 435 -7.77 11.65 -20.76
C ALA A 435 -6.99 12.13 -21.99
N THR A 436 -7.54 12.01 -23.20
CA THR A 436 -6.91 12.53 -24.43
C THR A 436 -6.95 14.06 -24.46
N VAL A 437 -8.08 14.67 -24.09
CA VAL A 437 -8.18 16.13 -23.92
C VAL A 437 -7.16 16.58 -22.87
N PHE A 438 -7.15 15.93 -21.70
CA PHE A 438 -6.20 16.21 -20.63
C PHE A 438 -4.79 16.16 -21.20
N LYS A 439 -4.34 15.01 -21.72
CA LYS A 439 -2.99 14.81 -22.28
C LYS A 439 -2.55 15.85 -23.31
N THR A 440 -3.44 16.25 -24.22
CA THR A 440 -3.07 17.01 -25.42
C THR A 440 -3.46 18.48 -25.38
N CYS A 441 -4.17 18.90 -24.34
CA CYS A 441 -4.58 20.27 -24.13
C CYS A 441 -3.38 21.22 -24.06
N ARG A 442 -3.41 22.20 -24.97
CA ARG A 442 -2.51 23.35 -24.99
C ARG A 442 -3.33 24.61 -25.03
N VAL A 443 -2.88 25.63 -24.32
CA VAL A 443 -3.55 26.93 -24.22
C VAL A 443 -2.61 28.05 -24.62
N ARG A 444 -3.19 29.19 -25.00
CA ARG A 444 -2.44 30.42 -25.27
C ARG A 444 -3.18 31.64 -24.72
N PRO A 445 -2.55 32.43 -23.84
CA PRO A 445 -3.12 33.69 -23.36
C PRO A 445 -2.93 34.82 -24.38
N LEU A 446 -3.61 35.96 -24.16
CA LEU A 446 -3.60 37.11 -25.08
C LEU A 446 -2.18 37.59 -25.43
N SER A 447 -1.30 37.60 -24.43
CA SER A 447 0.13 37.85 -24.58
C SER A 447 0.91 36.63 -24.07
N GLY A 448 1.24 35.70 -24.98
CA GLY A 448 2.05 34.54 -24.63
C GLY A 448 2.23 33.54 -25.76
N ASN A 449 3.07 32.55 -25.49
CA ASN A 449 3.27 31.38 -26.33
C ASN A 449 2.26 30.29 -25.97
N TRP A 450 2.09 29.32 -26.87
CA TRP A 450 1.41 28.08 -26.56
C TRP A 450 2.15 27.35 -25.44
N SER A 451 1.46 27.05 -24.36
CA SER A 451 1.91 26.16 -23.29
C SER A 451 1.00 24.95 -23.22
N ASP A 452 1.51 23.85 -22.68
CA ASP A 452 0.64 22.77 -22.25
C ASP A 452 -0.30 23.32 -21.15
N ARG A 453 -1.45 22.67 -20.95
CA ARG A 453 -2.34 22.98 -19.80
C ARG A 453 -1.48 23.07 -18.54
N ASN A 454 -1.82 23.88 -17.54
CA ASN A 454 -1.07 23.98 -16.30
C ASN A 454 -1.97 23.95 -15.06
N ASP A 455 -3.28 24.07 -15.23
CA ASP A 455 -4.26 24.02 -14.16
C ASP A 455 -5.62 23.61 -14.72
N VAL A 456 -6.59 23.50 -13.80
CA VAL A 456 -7.97 23.15 -14.15
C VAL A 456 -8.61 24.17 -15.10
N SER A 457 -8.24 25.45 -15.03
CA SER A 457 -8.79 26.50 -15.91
C SER A 457 -8.40 26.27 -17.36
N ASP A 458 -7.14 25.88 -17.60
CA ASP A 458 -6.66 25.52 -18.94
C ASP A 458 -7.35 24.26 -19.46
N PHE A 459 -7.53 23.26 -18.59
CA PHE A 459 -8.16 22.00 -18.94
C PHE A 459 -9.62 22.17 -19.34
N VAL A 460 -10.43 22.84 -18.53
CA VAL A 460 -11.85 23.08 -18.85
C VAL A 460 -11.99 23.94 -20.11
N TRP A 461 -11.01 24.80 -20.41
CA TRP A 461 -11.01 25.56 -21.65
C TRP A 461 -10.88 24.65 -22.88
N CYS A 462 -9.96 23.70 -22.85
CA CYS A 462 -9.81 22.71 -23.92
C CYS A 462 -11.04 21.80 -24.04
N LEU A 463 -11.58 21.38 -22.90
CA LEU A 463 -12.73 20.47 -22.84
C LEU A 463 -13.99 21.12 -23.43
N GLU A 464 -14.32 22.35 -23.01
CA GLU A 464 -15.51 23.07 -23.48
C GLU A 464 -15.40 23.49 -24.95
N ASN A 465 -14.19 23.80 -25.46
CA ASN A 465 -13.88 24.13 -26.87
C ASN A 465 -14.77 25.26 -27.50
N ARG A 466 -15.60 25.93 -26.70
CA ARG A 466 -16.48 27.06 -27.05
C ARG A 466 -16.68 27.99 -25.85
N VAL A 467 -15.57 28.33 -25.19
CA VAL A 467 -15.57 29.00 -23.89
C VAL A 467 -16.23 30.39 -23.92
N ASN A 468 -17.18 30.60 -23.01
CA ASN A 468 -17.61 31.96 -22.67
C ASN A 468 -16.56 32.64 -21.78
N VAL A 469 -15.72 33.47 -22.40
CA VAL A 469 -14.59 34.15 -21.74
C VAL A 469 -14.99 34.93 -20.49
N SER A 470 -16.18 35.55 -20.50
CA SER A 470 -16.65 36.31 -19.32
C SER A 470 -16.95 35.38 -18.15
N VAL A 471 -17.71 34.30 -18.40
CA VAL A 471 -18.06 33.32 -17.37
C VAL A 471 -16.81 32.65 -16.81
N HIS A 472 -15.89 32.22 -17.68
CA HIS A 472 -14.63 31.58 -17.28
C HIS A 472 -13.78 32.50 -16.41
N ARG A 473 -13.59 33.76 -16.81
CA ARG A 473 -12.83 34.74 -16.01
C ARG A 473 -13.47 35.03 -14.66
N ASP A 474 -14.80 35.05 -14.60
CA ASP A 474 -15.53 35.29 -13.35
C ASP A 474 -15.41 34.11 -12.38
N LYS A 475 -15.31 32.88 -12.91
CA LYS A 475 -15.14 31.64 -12.12
C LYS A 475 -13.69 31.32 -11.73
N PHE A 476 -12.70 31.78 -12.49
CA PHE A 476 -11.27 31.60 -12.19
C PHE A 476 -10.54 32.93 -11.92
N PRO A 477 -10.89 33.65 -10.84
CA PRO A 477 -10.30 34.95 -10.57
C PRO A 477 -8.80 34.84 -10.27
N GLY A 478 -8.01 35.66 -10.94
CA GLY A 478 -6.56 35.73 -10.74
C GLY A 478 -5.73 34.73 -11.56
N ILE A 479 -6.36 33.87 -12.35
CA ILE A 479 -5.68 33.06 -13.37
C ILE A 479 -5.62 33.85 -14.68
N VAL A 480 -4.54 33.69 -15.44
CA VAL A 480 -4.42 34.29 -16.77
C VAL A 480 -5.34 33.54 -17.73
N THR A 481 -6.48 34.14 -18.05
CA THR A 481 -7.47 33.54 -18.97
C THR A 481 -6.85 33.26 -20.35
N PRO A 482 -6.94 32.02 -20.86
CA PRO A 482 -6.59 31.71 -22.24
C PRO A 482 -7.44 32.51 -23.22
N ILE A 483 -7.00 32.62 -24.48
CA ILE A 483 -7.83 33.11 -25.59
C ILE A 483 -7.95 32.10 -26.73
N GLN A 484 -7.08 31.09 -26.71
CA GLN A 484 -7.04 29.99 -27.67
C GLN A 484 -6.67 28.72 -26.92
N ALA A 485 -7.25 27.61 -27.36
CA ALA A 485 -6.88 26.28 -26.92
C ALA A 485 -6.88 25.32 -28.09
N HIS A 486 -6.19 24.21 -27.90
CA HIS A 486 -6.10 23.13 -28.86
C HIS A 486 -5.91 21.80 -28.12
N GLU A 487 -6.65 20.79 -28.55
CA GLU A 487 -6.56 19.39 -28.11
C GLU A 487 -6.77 18.49 -29.34
N THR A 488 -6.45 17.19 -29.25
CA THR A 488 -6.52 16.26 -30.40
C THR A 488 -7.49 15.09 -30.20
N ALA A 489 -8.35 15.15 -29.19
CA ALA A 489 -9.34 14.12 -28.92
C ALA A 489 -10.42 14.12 -30.01
N THR A 490 -10.92 12.92 -30.32
CA THR A 490 -12.12 12.79 -31.15
C THR A 490 -13.32 12.95 -30.24
N LYS A 491 -14.18 13.93 -30.52
CA LYS A 491 -15.36 14.20 -29.71
C LYS A 491 -16.37 13.06 -29.83
N PRO A 492 -16.97 12.61 -28.73
CA PRO A 492 -18.14 11.74 -28.73
C PRO A 492 -19.31 12.34 -29.53
N ASP A 493 -20.24 11.49 -29.97
CA ASP A 493 -21.41 11.93 -30.76
C ASP A 493 -22.38 12.81 -29.96
N ASP A 494 -22.41 12.62 -28.65
CA ASP A 494 -23.20 13.35 -27.65
C ASP A 494 -22.45 14.52 -27.00
N TRP A 495 -21.27 14.87 -27.53
CA TRP A 495 -20.50 16.00 -27.02
C TRP A 495 -21.28 17.33 -27.08
N ASP A 496 -21.43 17.99 -25.93
CA ASP A 496 -22.05 19.30 -25.83
C ASP A 496 -21.23 20.27 -24.93
N ALA A 497 -21.08 21.50 -25.41
CA ALA A 497 -20.27 22.52 -24.73
C ALA A 497 -20.98 23.14 -23.53
N ASP A 498 -22.31 23.23 -23.56
CA ASP A 498 -23.11 23.76 -22.47
C ASP A 498 -23.20 22.74 -21.33
N ASP A 499 -23.30 21.44 -21.65
CA ASP A 499 -23.26 20.36 -20.66
C ASP A 499 -21.90 20.31 -19.96
N ILE A 500 -20.79 20.32 -20.71
CA ILE A 500 -19.43 20.46 -20.15
C ILE A 500 -19.31 21.69 -19.27
N ARG A 501 -19.88 22.82 -19.70
CA ARG A 501 -19.86 24.06 -18.93
C ARG A 501 -20.60 23.92 -17.62
N SER A 502 -21.78 23.30 -17.64
CA SER A 502 -22.56 23.01 -16.45
C SER A 502 -21.74 22.16 -15.46
N THR A 503 -21.15 21.06 -15.94
CA THR A 503 -20.34 20.14 -15.16
C THR A 503 -19.14 20.82 -14.50
N TRP A 504 -18.35 21.61 -15.25
CA TRP A 504 -17.19 22.26 -14.63
C TRP A 504 -17.57 23.43 -13.72
N ILE A 505 -18.66 24.16 -14.00
CA ILE A 505 -19.14 25.22 -13.10
C ILE A 505 -19.64 24.63 -11.78
N LYS A 506 -20.35 23.49 -11.82
CA LYS A 506 -20.82 22.75 -10.63
C LYS A 506 -19.65 22.43 -9.70
N ASN A 507 -18.55 21.95 -10.27
CA ASN A 507 -17.43 21.41 -9.52
C ASN A 507 -16.38 22.46 -9.13
N VAL A 508 -15.84 23.20 -10.09
CA VAL A 508 -14.63 24.03 -9.92
C VAL A 508 -14.84 25.51 -10.23
N GLY A 509 -16.10 25.91 -10.50
CA GLY A 509 -16.45 27.27 -10.90
C GLY A 509 -16.98 28.18 -9.80
#